data_AF-A0A5B7I5E0-F1
#
_entry.id   AF-A0A5B7I5E0-F1
#
_cell.length_a   1.000
_cell.length_b   1.000
_cell.length_c   1.000
_cell.angle_alpha   90.00
_cell.angle_beta   90.00
_cell.angle_gamma   90.00
#
_symmetry.space_group_name_H-M   'P 1'
#
loop_
_entity.id
_entity.type
_entity.pdbx_description
1 polymer ?
#
loop_
_entity_poly.entity_id
_entity_poly.type
_entity_poly.pdbx_seq_one_letter_code
_entity_poly.pdbx_strand_id
1 'polypeptide(L)'
;MGHHNAQSSYLATRVSTWEVARHYAGPSNKRSVTHEYSVVVEKKEIIVCKVTFCSIRGTSKKRIENVIAKVGSTGGAPVDQRGTARSANKTPDDVEQLVKDNILSLSTCSSHY
;
A
#
# COMPACT_ATOMS: atom_id res chain seq x y z
N MET A 1 -7.32 13.60 7.21
CA MET A 1 -7.60 12.32 6.51
C MET A 1 -6.53 11.32 6.90
N GLY A 2 -6.93 10.28 7.63
CA GLY A 2 -6.02 9.44 8.42
C GLY A 2 -5.18 8.45 7.61
N HIS A 3 -4.09 8.00 8.24
CA HIS A 3 -3.12 6.98 7.86
C HIS A 3 -3.36 6.23 6.53
N HIS A 4 -2.39 6.37 5.61
CA HIS A 4 -2.39 5.75 4.27
C HIS A 4 -2.68 4.24 4.28
N ASN A 5 -2.11 3.51 5.25
CA ASN A 5 -2.27 2.07 5.38
C ASN A 5 -3.69 1.68 5.80
N ALA A 6 -4.33 2.46 6.67
CA ALA A 6 -5.72 2.23 7.07
C ALA A 6 -6.65 2.41 5.88
N GLN A 7 -6.41 3.44 5.06
CA GLN A 7 -7.18 3.66 3.83
C GLN A 7 -6.98 2.52 2.82
N SER A 8 -5.74 2.08 2.60
CA SER A 8 -5.42 0.93 1.73
C SER A 8 -6.15 -0.33 2.17
N SER A 9 -6.14 -0.61 3.48
CA SER A 9 -6.77 -1.78 4.07
C SER A 9 -8.28 -1.73 3.87
N TYR A 10 -8.89 -0.58 4.14
CA TYR A 10 -10.32 -0.38 3.90
C TYR A 10 -10.71 -0.61 2.44
N LEU A 11 -9.94 -0.04 1.50
CA LEU A 11 -10.19 -0.19 0.07
C LEU A 11 -10.06 -1.66 -0.37
N ALA A 12 -9.07 -2.38 0.14
CA ALA A 12 -8.88 -3.79 -0.16
C ALA A 12 -10.07 -4.64 0.30
N THR A 13 -10.64 -4.35 1.47
CA THR A 13 -11.82 -5.08 1.99
C THR A 13 -13.09 -4.82 1.17
N ARG A 14 -13.21 -3.67 0.51
CA ARG A 14 -14.41 -3.26 -0.25
C ARG A 14 -14.34 -3.59 -1.74
N VAL A 15 -13.29 -4.27 -2.17
CA VAL A 15 -13.13 -4.72 -3.56
C VAL A 15 -13.01 -6.23 -3.58
N SER A 16 -14.01 -6.91 -4.12
CA SER A 16 -13.97 -8.33 -4.41
C SER A 16 -13.50 -8.56 -5.84
N THR A 17 -12.75 -9.64 -6.04
CA THR A 17 -12.14 -9.99 -7.31
C THR A 17 -12.54 -11.42 -7.65
N TRP A 18 -13.12 -11.59 -8.84
CA TRP A 18 -13.66 -12.87 -9.30
C TRP A 18 -13.07 -13.26 -10.64
N GLU A 19 -12.71 -14.53 -10.79
CA GLU A 19 -12.29 -15.06 -12.08
C GLU A 19 -13.48 -15.13 -13.04
N VAL A 20 -13.23 -14.77 -14.30
CA VAL A 20 -14.27 -14.85 -15.33
C VAL A 20 -14.42 -16.33 -15.72
N ALA A 21 -15.58 -16.91 -15.42
CA ALA A 21 -15.94 -18.25 -15.89
C ALA A 21 -15.99 -18.25 -17.43
N ARG A 22 -15.22 -19.16 -18.05
CA ARG A 22 -15.13 -19.31 -19.50
C ARG A 22 -15.68 -20.66 -19.91
N HIS A 23 -16.48 -20.65 -20.97
CA HIS A 23 -16.99 -21.88 -21.58
C HIS A 23 -15.92 -22.65 -22.36
N TYR A 24 -14.92 -21.95 -22.93
CA TYR A 24 -13.88 -22.56 -23.75
C TYR A 24 -12.51 -22.51 -23.05
N ALA A 25 -11.84 -23.66 -22.99
CA ALA A 25 -10.49 -23.82 -22.50
C ALA A 25 -9.49 -23.47 -23.62
N GLY A 26 -9.11 -22.19 -23.71
CA GLY A 26 -8.10 -21.74 -24.67
C GLY A 26 -7.46 -20.42 -24.23
N PRO A 27 -6.24 -20.12 -24.70
CA PRO A 27 -5.62 -18.83 -24.46
C PRO A 27 -6.51 -17.73 -25.04
N SER A 28 -6.78 -16.70 -24.25
CA SER A 28 -7.70 -15.64 -24.63
C SER A 28 -7.16 -14.30 -24.15
N ASN A 29 -7.09 -13.35 -25.08
CA ASN A 29 -6.73 -11.95 -24.83
C ASN A 29 -7.85 -11.17 -24.14
N LYS A 30 -8.97 -11.82 -23.81
CA LYS A 30 -10.08 -11.19 -23.11
C LYS A 30 -9.78 -11.10 -21.62
N ARG A 31 -10.54 -10.24 -20.94
CA ARG A 31 -10.50 -10.05 -19.49
C ARG A 31 -10.54 -11.40 -18.75
N SER A 32 -9.57 -11.63 -17.86
CA SER A 32 -9.48 -12.81 -17.00
C SER A 32 -10.23 -12.63 -15.68
N VAL A 33 -10.37 -11.39 -15.22
CA VAL A 33 -10.81 -11.07 -13.87
C VAL A 33 -11.84 -9.95 -13.89
N THR A 34 -12.86 -10.05 -13.03
CA THR A 34 -13.85 -9.00 -12.79
C THR A 34 -13.70 -8.46 -11.37
N HIS A 35 -13.82 -7.14 -11.20
CA HIS A 35 -13.79 -6.50 -9.89
C HIS A 35 -15.17 -5.94 -9.57
N GLU A 36 -15.63 -6.21 -8.35
CA GLU A 36 -16.84 -5.62 -7.78
C GLU A 36 -16.45 -4.64 -6.68
N TYR A 37 -17.19 -3.52 -6.59
CA TYR A 37 -16.92 -2.46 -5.65
C TYR A 37 -18.13 -2.30 -4.74
N SER A 38 -17.93 -2.40 -3.43
CA SER A 38 -19.03 -2.30 -2.47
C SER A 38 -18.97 -1.03 -1.64
N VAL A 39 -20.14 -0.43 -1.40
CA VAL A 39 -20.29 0.70 -0.48
C VAL A 39 -21.37 0.41 0.54
N VAL A 40 -21.16 0.85 1.78
CA VAL A 40 -22.16 0.74 2.84
C VAL A 40 -22.95 2.04 2.89
N VAL A 41 -24.25 1.95 2.65
CA VAL A 41 -25.21 3.06 2.76
C VAL A 41 -26.34 2.57 3.67
N GLU A 42 -26.65 3.33 4.74
CA GLU A 42 -27.74 2.97 5.68
C GLU A 42 -27.65 1.53 6.22
N LYS A 43 -26.43 1.09 6.57
CA LYS A 43 -26.11 -0.28 7.05
C LYS A 43 -26.35 -1.40 6.02
N LYS A 44 -26.65 -1.07 4.76
CA LYS A 44 -26.75 -2.03 3.66
C LYS A 44 -25.52 -1.93 2.76
N GLU A 45 -25.01 -3.08 2.34
CA GLU A 45 -23.92 -3.16 1.37
C GLU A 45 -24.49 -3.18 -0.05
N ILE A 46 -24.03 -2.24 -0.88
CA ILE A 46 -24.50 -2.04 -2.25
C ILE A 46 -23.32 -2.16 -3.21
N ILE A 47 -23.49 -2.94 -4.27
CA ILE A 47 -22.51 -3.06 -5.34
C ILE A 47 -22.66 -1.86 -6.28
N VAL A 48 -21.55 -1.20 -6.57
CA VAL A 48 -21.49 -0.01 -7.43
C VAL A 48 -20.43 -0.16 -8.50
N CYS A 49 -20.49 0.68 -9.53
CA CYS A 49 -19.42 0.76 -10.51
C CYS A 49 -18.20 1.48 -9.92
N LYS A 50 -17.04 1.27 -10.55
CA LYS A 50 -15.78 1.90 -10.15
C LYS A 50 -15.86 3.43 -10.08
N VAL A 51 -16.57 4.06 -11.01
CA VAL A 51 -16.69 5.52 -11.08
C VAL A 51 -17.43 6.04 -9.84
N THR A 52 -18.60 5.47 -9.55
CA THR A 52 -19.39 5.83 -8.37
C THR A 52 -18.61 5.57 -7.08
N PHE A 53 -17.91 4.43 -6.98
CA PHE A 53 -17.07 4.14 -5.83
C PHE A 53 -15.96 5.19 -5.63
N CYS A 54 -15.27 5.59 -6.72
CA CYS A 54 -14.26 6.65 -6.68
C CYS A 54 -14.85 7.97 -6.18
N SER A 55 -16.01 8.36 -6.71
CA SER A 55 -16.68 9.61 -6.36
C SER A 55 -17.12 9.63 -4.90
N ILE A 56 -17.74 8.55 -4.41
CA ILE A 56 -18.19 8.44 -3.02
C ILE A 56 -16.99 8.49 -2.05
N ARG A 57 -15.87 7.86 -2.40
CA ARG A 57 -14.70 7.74 -1.52
C ARG A 57 -13.70 8.88 -1.67
N GLY A 58 -13.86 9.75 -2.67
CA GLY A 58 -12.89 10.79 -3.00
C GLY A 58 -11.53 10.24 -3.41
N THR A 59 -11.49 9.07 -4.06
CA THR A 59 -10.24 8.39 -4.46
C THR A 59 -10.11 8.34 -5.98
N SER A 60 -8.88 8.43 -6.49
CA SER A 60 -8.63 8.30 -7.92
C SER A 60 -8.74 6.84 -8.40
N LYS A 61 -9.08 6.64 -9.67
CA LYS A 61 -9.16 5.31 -10.31
C LYS A 61 -7.83 4.55 -10.19
N LYS A 62 -6.72 5.25 -10.44
CA LYS A 62 -5.35 4.70 -10.36
C LYS A 62 -4.98 4.23 -8.95
N ARG A 63 -5.50 4.91 -7.92
CA ARG A 63 -5.28 4.49 -6.53
C ARG A 63 -5.89 3.12 -6.26
N ILE A 64 -7.11 2.89 -6.73
CA ILE A 64 -7.81 1.63 -6.57
C ILE A 64 -7.11 0.51 -7.35
N GLU A 65 -6.72 0.77 -8.60
CA GLU A 65 -5.96 -0.19 -9.42
C GLU A 65 -4.67 -0.64 -8.73
N ASN A 66 -3.92 0.30 -8.17
CA ASN A 66 -2.69 -0.01 -7.44
C ASN A 66 -2.95 -0.87 -6.19
N VAL A 67 -4.07 -0.64 -5.49
CA VAL A 67 -4.45 -1.44 -4.32
C VAL A 67 -4.79 -2.87 -4.76
N ILE A 68 -5.62 -3.02 -5.79
CA ILE A 68 -6.00 -4.32 -6.35
C ILE A 68 -4.76 -5.10 -6.82
N ALA A 69 -3.88 -4.46 -7.59
CA ALA A 69 -2.68 -5.10 -8.11
C ALA A 69 -1.75 -5.59 -6.99
N LYS A 70 -1.56 -4.79 -5.93
CA LYS A 70 -0.72 -5.17 -4.78
C LYS A 70 -1.36 -6.24 -3.89
N VAL A 71 -2.68 -6.22 -3.72
CA VAL A 71 -3.41 -7.29 -3.02
C VAL A 71 -3.28 -8.59 -3.80
N GLY A 72 -3.42 -8.56 -5.13
CA GLY A 72 -3.22 -9.73 -5.98
C GLY A 72 -1.80 -10.31 -5.91
N SER A 73 -0.77 -9.47 -5.77
CA SER A 73 0.62 -9.94 -5.67
C SER A 73 1.03 -10.41 -4.28
N THR A 74 0.49 -9.80 -3.22
CA THR A 74 0.98 -9.97 -1.83
C THR A 74 0.00 -10.72 -0.94
N GLY A 75 -1.26 -10.89 -1.38
CA GLY A 75 -2.34 -11.47 -0.60
C GLY A 75 -2.91 -10.56 0.50
N GLY A 76 -2.40 -9.33 0.63
CA GLY A 76 -2.77 -8.40 1.70
C GLY A 76 -2.80 -6.94 1.26
N ALA A 77 -3.41 -6.10 2.10
CA ALA A 77 -3.52 -4.68 1.84
C ALA A 77 -2.12 -4.03 1.70
N PRO A 78 -1.93 -3.11 0.74
CA PRO A 78 -0.62 -2.53 0.51
C PRO A 78 -0.20 -1.61 1.66
N VAL A 79 0.95 -1.93 2.24
CA VAL A 79 1.64 -1.11 3.23
C VAL A 79 2.48 -0.04 2.52
N ASP A 80 2.48 1.16 3.08
CA ASP A 80 3.40 2.23 2.67
C ASP A 80 4.84 1.82 2.96
N GLN A 81 5.67 1.87 1.91
CA GLN A 81 7.09 1.52 1.95
C GLN A 81 7.98 2.73 1.68
N ARG A 82 7.43 3.95 1.72
CA ARG A 82 8.26 5.15 1.63
C ARG A 82 9.18 5.22 2.84
N GLY A 83 10.47 5.43 2.58
CA GLY A 83 11.49 5.55 3.62
C GLY A 83 11.92 4.24 4.29
N THR A 84 11.33 3.08 3.96
CA THR A 84 11.75 1.77 4.49
C THR A 84 12.82 1.09 3.64
N ALA A 85 13.05 1.53 2.41
CA ALA A 85 14.10 1.00 1.56
C ALA A 85 15.48 1.29 2.18
N ARG A 86 16.24 0.23 2.47
CA ARG A 86 17.65 0.37 2.82
C ARG A 86 18.41 0.91 1.61
N SER A 87 19.22 1.95 1.81
CA SER A 87 20.12 2.40 0.75
C SER A 87 21.25 1.37 0.59
N ALA A 88 21.59 1.04 -0.65
CA ALA A 88 22.75 0.20 -0.93
C ALA A 88 24.07 0.85 -0.44
N ASN A 89 24.05 2.19 -0.37
CA ASN A 89 25.17 3.01 0.09
C ASN A 89 25.07 3.31 1.59
N LYS A 90 24.26 2.57 2.36
CA LYS A 90 24.18 2.77 3.80
C LYS A 90 25.53 2.42 4.40
N THR A 91 26.07 3.31 5.23
CA THR A 91 27.25 3.00 6.03
C THR A 91 26.98 1.74 6.86
N PRO A 92 27.90 0.77 6.87
CA PRO A 92 27.79 -0.41 7.72
C PRO A 92 27.60 -0.02 9.20
N ASP A 93 26.77 -0.78 9.92
CA ASP A 93 26.37 -0.44 11.29
C ASP A 93 27.58 -0.44 12.26
N ASP A 94 28.60 -1.24 11.98
CA ASP A 94 29.87 -1.30 12.72
C ASP A 94 30.71 -0.03 12.54
N VAL A 95 30.79 0.50 11.31
CA VAL A 95 31.49 1.77 11.03
C VAL A 95 30.74 2.94 11.66
N GLU A 96 29.40 2.94 11.61
CA GLU A 96 28.60 3.95 12.31
C GLU A 96 28.83 3.90 13.82
N GLN A 97 28.93 2.70 14.41
CA GLN A 97 29.19 2.53 15.84
C GLN A 97 30.59 3.01 16.21
N LEU A 98 31.61 2.68 15.41
CA LEU A 98 32.98 3.14 15.60
C LEU A 98 33.07 4.68 15.63
N VAL A 99 32.36 5.35 14.72
CA VAL A 99 32.32 6.82 14.68
C VAL A 99 31.66 7.38 15.93
N LYS A 100 30.55 6.79 16.39
CA LYS A 100 29.88 7.21 17.65
C LYS A 100 30.80 7.05 18.84
N ASP A 101 31.47 5.91 18.96
CA ASP A 101 32.38 5.62 20.06
C ASP A 101 33.57 6.59 20.05
N ASN A 102 34.09 6.92 18.87
CA ASN A 102 35.15 7.92 18.72
C ASN A 102 34.68 9.32 19.16
N ILE A 103 33.50 9.77 18.73
CA ILE A 103 32.94 11.07 19.15
C ILE A 103 32.77 11.12 20.67
N LEU A 104 32.27 10.04 21.28
CA LEU A 104 32.10 9.94 22.73
C LEU A 104 33.42 9.88 23.50
N SER A 105 34.50 9.45 22.86
CA SER A 105 35.84 9.45 23.46
C SER A 105 36.47 10.84 23.54
N LEU A 106 35.95 11.82 22.79
CA LEU A 106 36.44 13.19 22.81
C LEU A 106 36.00 13.90 24.10
N SER A 107 36.91 14.65 24.71
CA SER A 107 36.59 15.43 25.91
C SER A 107 35.57 16.52 25.59
N THR A 108 34.43 16.48 26.27
CA THR A 108 33.43 17.56 26.20
C THR A 108 33.90 18.75 27.02
N CYS A 109 34.06 19.91 26.39
CA CYS A 109 34.23 21.17 27.10
C CYS A 109 32.86 21.74 27.48
N SER A 110 32.68 22.14 28.73
CA SER A 110 31.54 22.98 29.13
C SER A 110 31.66 24.32 28.40
N SER A 111 30.84 24.56 27.38
CA SER A 111 30.72 25.92 26.84
C SER A 111 29.92 26.74 27.86
N HIS A 112 30.58 27.71 28.48
CA HIS A 112 29.94 28.65 29.39
C HIS A 112 29.59 29.90 28.59
N TYR A 113 28.43 29.89 27.94
CA TYR A 113 27.78 31.07 27.35
C TYR A 113 26.41 31.24 27.98
#